data_AF-A0A957WYM8-F1
#
_entry.id   AF-A0A957WYM8-F1
#
_cell.length_a   1.000
_cell.length_b   1.000
_cell.length_c   1.000
_cell.angle_alpha   90.00
_cell.angle_beta   90.00
_cell.angle_gamma   90.00
#
_symmetry.space_group_name_H-M   'P 1'
#
loop_
_entity.id
_entity.type
_entity.pdbx_description
1 polymer ?
#
loop_
_entity_poly.entity_id
_entity_poly.type
_entity_poly.pdbx_seq_one_letter_code
_entity_poly.pdbx_strand_id
1 'polypeptide(L)'
;MSQQLSLFPDLSAGPPARDKPSPRQLNLRQAAEAYLPTVSDLPAAERPRARLEAYGSGALATAELLAVLLGTPHQLHDAERLLGEFQGLPGIAQATWTELCDQDGIGPASTARIKASLELGRRLLVAAPIEKPQVRTPADAANML
;
A
#
# COMPACT_ATOMS: atom_id res chain seq x y z
N MET A 1 -43.66 -17.69 20.15
CA MET A 1 -42.63 -18.13 19.18
C MET A 1 -42.37 -16.97 18.22
N SER A 2 -41.57 -16.00 18.67
CA SER A 2 -41.27 -14.78 17.90
C SER A 2 -40.13 -15.06 16.92
N GLN A 3 -40.42 -14.90 15.64
CA GLN A 3 -39.41 -14.91 14.58
C GLN A 3 -38.66 -13.58 14.62
N GLN A 4 -37.35 -13.61 14.89
CA GLN A 4 -36.48 -12.46 14.64
C GLN A 4 -36.06 -12.49 13.16
N LEU A 5 -36.56 -11.51 12.43
CA LEU A 5 -36.25 -11.21 11.03
C LEU A 5 -34.78 -10.78 10.93
N SER A 6 -33.98 -11.56 10.21
CA SER A 6 -32.59 -11.28 9.88
C SER A 6 -32.51 -10.05 8.95
N LEU A 7 -32.18 -8.89 9.53
CA LEU A 7 -31.90 -7.66 8.78
C LEU A 7 -30.40 -7.60 8.42
N PHE A 8 -29.97 -8.51 7.54
CA PHE A 8 -28.69 -8.36 6.86
C PHE A 8 -29.00 -7.94 5.41
N PRO A 9 -28.60 -6.74 4.97
CA PRO A 9 -28.75 -6.35 3.57
C PRO A 9 -27.86 -7.24 2.70
N ASP A 10 -28.39 -7.58 1.54
CA ASP A 10 -27.73 -8.36 0.49
C ASP A 10 -26.38 -7.73 0.11
N LEU A 11 -25.29 -8.40 0.47
CA LEU A 11 -23.91 -7.99 0.19
C LEU A 11 -23.49 -8.23 -1.28
N SER A 12 -24.40 -8.74 -2.13
CA SER A 12 -24.13 -8.94 -3.56
C SER A 12 -24.19 -7.66 -4.39
N ALA A 13 -24.75 -6.57 -3.85
CA ALA A 13 -24.77 -5.28 -4.53
C ALA A 13 -23.48 -4.50 -4.21
N GLY A 14 -22.60 -4.37 -5.21
CA GLY A 14 -21.46 -3.44 -5.13
C GLY A 14 -21.94 -2.02 -4.76
N PRO A 15 -21.12 -1.19 -4.09
CA PRO A 15 -21.50 0.17 -3.72
C PRO A 15 -21.97 0.93 -4.97
N PRO A 16 -22.99 1.80 -4.85
CA PRO A 16 -23.51 2.55 -5.99
C PRO A 16 -22.37 3.33 -6.65
N ALA A 17 -22.34 3.34 -7.97
CA ALA A 17 -21.38 4.11 -8.74
C ALA A 17 -21.43 5.58 -8.28
N ARG A 18 -20.30 6.12 -7.83
CA ARG A 18 -20.19 7.54 -7.47
C ARG A 18 -20.45 8.36 -8.73
N ASP A 19 -21.38 9.31 -8.64
CA ASP A 19 -21.60 10.28 -9.71
C ASP A 19 -20.40 11.24 -9.76
N LYS A 20 -19.59 11.14 -10.81
CA LYS A 20 -18.40 11.99 -10.96
C LYS A 20 -18.85 13.38 -11.42
N PRO A 21 -18.30 14.46 -10.84
CA PRO A 21 -18.69 15.82 -11.21
C PRO A 21 -18.46 16.09 -12.70
N SER A 22 -19.37 16.88 -13.31
CA SER A 22 -19.32 17.20 -14.74
C SER A 22 -18.02 17.95 -15.13
N PRO A 23 -17.36 17.58 -16.25
CA PRO A 23 -16.06 18.15 -16.65
C PRO A 23 -16.03 19.68 -16.83
N ARG A 24 -17.20 20.30 -17.07
CA ARG A 24 -17.33 21.74 -17.31
C ARG A 24 -17.07 22.63 -16.08
N GLN A 25 -17.02 22.06 -14.88
CA GLN A 25 -16.90 22.81 -13.62
C GLN A 25 -15.55 22.65 -12.92
N LEU A 26 -14.64 21.84 -13.46
CA LEU A 26 -13.37 21.49 -12.82
C LEU A 26 -12.21 22.15 -13.56
N ASN A 27 -11.23 22.67 -12.83
CA ASN A 27 -9.95 23.01 -13.45
C ASN A 27 -9.21 21.73 -13.87
N LEU A 28 -8.18 21.85 -14.71
CA LEU A 28 -7.44 20.70 -15.28
C LEU A 28 -6.89 19.74 -14.21
N ARG A 29 -6.46 20.26 -13.05
CA ARG A 29 -5.95 19.43 -11.93
C ARG A 29 -7.07 18.68 -11.22
N GLN A 30 -8.16 19.37 -10.88
CA GLN A 30 -9.34 18.79 -10.23
C GLN A 30 -10.05 17.78 -11.14
N ALA A 31 -10.07 18.03 -12.45
CA ALA A 31 -10.63 17.11 -13.43
C ALA A 31 -9.81 15.82 -13.53
N ALA A 32 -8.48 15.93 -13.47
CA ALA A 32 -7.59 14.77 -13.43
C ALA A 32 -7.79 13.95 -12.15
N GLU A 33 -7.81 14.60 -10.97
CA GLU A 33 -8.04 13.94 -9.68
C GLU A 33 -9.40 13.23 -9.61
N ALA A 34 -10.47 13.87 -10.09
CA ALA A 34 -11.81 13.28 -10.12
C ALA A 34 -11.91 12.03 -11.02
N TYR A 35 -11.00 11.87 -11.98
CA TYR A 35 -10.96 10.75 -12.91
C TYR A 35 -9.86 9.73 -12.63
N LEU A 36 -9.01 9.95 -11.63
CA LEU A 36 -8.06 8.92 -11.18
C LEU A 36 -8.83 7.67 -10.73
N PRO A 37 -8.43 6.48 -11.19
CA PRO A 37 -9.01 5.23 -10.71
C PRO A 37 -8.89 5.17 -9.20
N THR A 38 -10.02 4.99 -8.53
CA THR A 38 -10.07 4.72 -7.10
C THR A 38 -10.03 3.22 -6.87
N VAL A 39 -9.66 2.79 -5.65
CA VAL A 39 -9.73 1.37 -5.28
C VAL A 39 -11.15 0.82 -5.38
N SER A 40 -12.15 1.68 -5.20
CA SER A 40 -13.56 1.29 -5.34
C SER A 40 -13.92 0.92 -6.78
N ASP A 41 -13.22 1.48 -7.76
CA ASP A 41 -13.41 1.20 -9.20
C ASP A 41 -12.82 -0.16 -9.61
N LEU A 42 -11.93 -0.74 -8.79
CA LEU A 42 -11.41 -2.09 -9.00
C LEU A 42 -12.45 -3.15 -8.59
N PRO A 43 -12.50 -4.29 -9.30
CA PRO A 43 -13.19 -5.49 -8.83
C PRO A 43 -12.78 -5.80 -7.39
N ALA A 44 -13.72 -6.22 -6.54
CA ALA A 44 -13.46 -6.41 -5.11
C ALA A 44 -12.26 -7.35 -4.85
N ALA A 45 -12.11 -8.39 -5.66
CA ALA A 45 -11.01 -9.36 -5.59
C ALA A 45 -9.64 -8.79 -6.05
N GLU A 46 -9.63 -7.69 -6.80
CA GLU A 46 -8.41 -7.03 -7.28
C GLU A 46 -7.96 -5.90 -6.35
N ARG A 47 -8.74 -5.56 -5.33
CA ARG A 47 -8.36 -4.52 -4.37
C ARG A 47 -7.14 -4.99 -3.55
N PRO A 48 -6.15 -4.11 -3.28
CA PRO A 48 -4.90 -4.52 -2.63
C PRO A 48 -5.08 -5.26 -1.30
N ARG A 49 -6.03 -4.84 -0.46
CA ARG A 49 -6.31 -5.53 0.82
C ARG A 49 -6.89 -6.93 0.63
N ALA A 50 -7.79 -7.10 -0.33
CA ALA A 50 -8.38 -8.40 -0.64
C ALA A 50 -7.33 -9.34 -1.27
N ARG A 51 -6.48 -8.80 -2.18
CA ARG A 51 -5.35 -9.56 -2.75
C ARG A 51 -4.36 -9.99 -1.67
N LEU A 52 -4.04 -9.11 -0.72
CA LEU A 52 -3.14 -9.41 0.39
C LEU A 52 -3.68 -10.55 1.26
N GLU A 53 -4.99 -10.55 1.53
CA GLU A 53 -5.67 -11.61 2.29
C GLU A 53 -5.70 -12.94 1.51
N ALA A 54 -6.02 -12.90 0.22
CA ALA A 54 -6.19 -14.10 -0.61
C ALA A 54 -4.87 -14.76 -1.03
N TYR A 55 -3.84 -13.97 -1.33
CA TYR A 55 -2.61 -14.43 -1.98
C TYR A 55 -1.33 -14.14 -1.17
N GLY A 56 -1.45 -13.40 -0.07
CA GLY A 56 -0.30 -13.02 0.76
C GLY A 56 0.56 -11.89 0.16
N SER A 57 1.51 -11.40 0.94
CA SER A 57 2.32 -10.22 0.59
C SER A 57 3.24 -10.44 -0.61
N GLY A 58 3.67 -11.67 -0.87
CA GLY A 58 4.56 -12.00 -1.99
C GLY A 58 3.91 -11.90 -3.37
N ALA A 59 2.58 -11.88 -3.43
CA ALA A 59 1.83 -11.74 -4.68
C ALA A 59 1.53 -10.28 -5.07
N LEU A 60 1.85 -9.33 -4.19
CA LEU A 60 1.60 -7.91 -4.39
C LEU A 60 2.86 -7.20 -4.90
N ALA A 61 2.69 -6.31 -5.86
CA ALA A 61 3.71 -5.36 -6.23
C ALA A 61 4.00 -4.39 -5.07
N THR A 62 5.19 -3.79 -5.07
CA THR A 62 5.58 -2.79 -4.05
C THR A 62 4.57 -1.65 -3.93
N ALA A 63 4.04 -1.17 -5.05
CA ALA A 63 3.00 -0.13 -5.07
C ALA A 63 1.70 -0.60 -4.37
N GLU A 64 1.31 -1.87 -4.55
CA GLU A 64 0.12 -2.43 -3.89
C GLU A 64 0.33 -2.56 -2.37
N LEU A 65 1.52 -2.99 -1.93
CA LEU A 65 1.88 -3.05 -0.52
C LEU A 65 1.84 -1.66 0.14
N LEU A 66 2.40 -0.65 -0.53
CA LEU A 66 2.30 0.73 -0.09
C LEU A 66 0.85 1.21 -0.09
N ALA A 67 0.06 0.89 -1.12
CA ALA A 67 -1.33 1.27 -1.20
C ALA A 67 -2.15 0.75 -0.01
N VAL A 68 -1.92 -0.50 0.42
CA VAL A 68 -2.53 -1.05 1.64
C VAL A 68 -2.24 -0.18 2.87
N LEU A 69 -0.99 0.29 3.00
CA LEU A 69 -0.57 1.18 4.08
C LEU A 69 -1.15 2.59 3.96
N LEU A 70 -1.43 3.08 2.75
CA LEU A 70 -2.00 4.41 2.53
C LEU A 70 -3.49 4.47 2.84
N GLY A 71 -4.29 3.50 2.38
CA GLY A 71 -5.73 3.49 2.69
C GLY A 71 -6.51 4.72 2.19
N THR A 72 -5.94 5.51 1.29
CA THR A 72 -6.59 6.66 0.64
C THR A 72 -7.47 6.18 -0.52
N PRO A 73 -8.45 6.97 -0.99
CA PRO A 73 -9.26 6.60 -2.15
C PRO A 73 -8.42 6.31 -3.41
N HIS A 74 -7.32 7.04 -3.59
CA HIS A 74 -6.40 6.95 -4.73
C HIS A 74 -5.08 6.23 -4.37
N GLN A 75 -5.08 5.38 -3.34
CA GLN A 75 -3.87 4.79 -2.75
C GLN A 75 -2.91 4.09 -3.73
N LEU A 76 -3.39 3.55 -4.86
CA LEU A 76 -2.51 2.95 -5.87
C LEU A 76 -1.73 4.01 -6.63
N HIS A 77 -2.42 5.06 -7.10
CA HIS A 77 -1.79 6.20 -7.75
C HIS A 77 -0.84 6.93 -6.79
N ASP A 78 -1.26 7.15 -5.54
CA ASP A 78 -0.45 7.79 -4.52
C ASP A 78 0.82 6.99 -4.22
N ALA A 79 0.72 5.65 -4.16
CA ALA A 79 1.86 4.77 -3.94
C ALA A 79 2.85 4.78 -5.11
N GLU A 80 2.35 4.72 -6.36
CA GLU A 80 3.20 4.80 -7.56
C GLU A 80 3.92 6.15 -7.64
N ARG A 81 3.21 7.25 -7.35
CA ARG A 81 3.81 8.59 -7.33
C ARG A 81 4.88 8.72 -6.25
N LEU A 82 4.63 8.22 -5.04
CA LEU A 82 5.64 8.19 -3.97
C LEU A 82 6.89 7.41 -4.41
N LEU A 83 6.71 6.26 -5.04
CA LEU A 83 7.84 5.47 -5.55
C LEU A 83 8.60 6.22 -6.65
N GLY A 84 7.91 6.97 -7.52
CA GLY A 84 8.54 7.81 -8.53
C GLY A 84 9.33 8.97 -7.92
N GLU A 85 8.68 9.77 -7.08
CA GLU A 85 9.23 11.00 -6.49
C GLU A 85 10.46 10.72 -5.61
N PHE A 86 10.37 9.68 -4.79
CA PHE A 86 11.45 9.31 -3.87
C PHE A 86 12.36 8.20 -4.42
N GLN A 87 12.30 7.89 -5.72
CA GLN A 87 13.20 6.93 -6.37
C GLN A 87 13.18 5.54 -5.70
N GLY A 88 11.98 5.09 -5.31
CA GLY A 88 11.71 3.79 -4.71
C GLY A 88 11.73 3.76 -3.18
N LEU A 89 11.63 2.56 -2.61
CA LEU A 89 11.59 2.34 -1.15
C LEU A 89 12.77 2.95 -0.39
N PRO A 90 14.03 2.90 -0.87
CA PRO A 90 15.16 3.48 -0.15
C PRO A 90 15.03 4.99 0.06
N GLY A 91 14.51 5.74 -0.92
CA GLY A 91 14.31 7.18 -0.74
C GLY A 91 13.09 7.49 0.13
N ILE A 92 12.01 6.72 0.05
CA ILE A 92 10.87 6.85 0.98
C ILE A 92 11.31 6.61 2.43
N ALA A 93 12.22 5.65 2.65
CA ALA A 93 12.78 5.38 3.97
C ALA A 93 13.59 6.57 4.51
N GLN A 94 14.33 7.26 3.65
CA GLN A 94 15.16 8.41 3.99
C GLN A 94 14.37 9.72 4.13
N ALA A 95 13.26 9.85 3.42
CA ALA A 95 12.43 11.06 3.42
C ALA A 95 12.03 11.48 4.84
N THR A 96 12.05 12.77 5.13
CA THR A 96 11.60 13.31 6.40
C THR A 96 10.08 13.20 6.55
N TRP A 97 9.58 13.41 7.76
CA TRP A 97 8.15 13.45 8.02
C TRP A 97 7.45 14.53 7.17
N THR A 98 8.08 15.71 7.07
CA THR A 98 7.55 16.85 6.32
C THR A 98 7.52 16.55 4.83
N GLU A 99 8.62 16.05 4.25
CA GLU A 99 8.67 15.72 2.82
C GLU A 99 7.60 14.70 2.40
N LEU A 100 7.28 13.73 3.26
CA LEU A 100 6.19 12.78 3.00
C LEU A 100 4.82 13.44 3.14
N CYS A 101 4.62 14.27 4.17
CA CYS A 101 3.34 14.98 4.37
C CYS A 101 3.06 16.06 3.31
N ASP A 102 4.10 16.55 2.64
CA ASP A 102 3.99 17.56 1.58
C ASP A 102 3.50 16.95 0.25
N GLN A 103 3.43 15.61 0.14
CA GLN A 103 2.88 14.93 -1.02
C GLN A 103 1.35 14.93 -0.97
N ASP A 104 0.69 15.24 -2.10
CA ASP A 104 -0.77 15.30 -2.12
C ASP A 104 -1.37 13.95 -1.69
N GLY A 105 -2.45 13.97 -0.89
CA GLY A 105 -3.07 12.73 -0.41
C GLY A 105 -2.28 11.99 0.68
N ILE A 106 -1.06 12.42 1.02
CA ILE A 106 -0.26 11.80 2.07
C ILE A 106 -0.33 12.65 3.34
N GLY A 107 -1.25 12.30 4.23
CA GLY A 107 -1.38 12.96 5.53
C GLY A 107 -0.56 12.30 6.65
N PRO A 108 -0.57 12.90 7.86
CA PRO A 108 0.15 12.38 9.03
C PRO A 108 -0.12 10.90 9.35
N ALA A 109 -1.36 10.44 9.16
CA ALA A 109 -1.73 9.04 9.39
C ALA A 109 -1.10 8.06 8.38
N SER A 110 -0.94 8.48 7.13
CA SER A 110 -0.25 7.69 6.10
C SER A 110 1.25 7.70 6.34
N THR A 111 1.83 8.86 6.62
CA THR A 111 3.24 9.01 6.99
C THR A 111 3.63 8.15 8.19
N ALA A 112 2.80 8.16 9.25
CA ALA A 112 3.00 7.31 10.43
C ALA A 112 3.03 5.83 10.08
N ARG A 113 2.07 5.35 9.26
CA ARG A 113 1.99 3.94 8.83
C ARG A 113 3.20 3.54 8.01
N ILE A 114 3.64 4.37 7.08
CA ILE A 114 4.85 4.12 6.27
C ILE A 114 6.07 4.01 7.17
N LYS A 115 6.34 5.03 7.99
CA LYS A 115 7.53 5.06 8.87
C LYS A 115 7.54 3.90 9.86
N ALA A 116 6.40 3.59 10.47
CA ALA A 116 6.29 2.45 11.38
C ALA A 116 6.58 1.12 10.67
N SER A 117 6.01 0.91 9.47
CA SER A 117 6.18 -0.34 8.72
C SER A 117 7.63 -0.56 8.28
N LEU A 118 8.31 0.49 7.81
CA LEU A 118 9.71 0.42 7.41
C LEU A 118 10.63 0.15 8.61
N GLU A 119 10.38 0.78 9.76
CA GLU A 119 11.13 0.53 10.97
C GLU A 119 10.91 -0.89 11.49
N LEU A 120 9.69 -1.44 11.41
CA LEU A 120 9.42 -2.84 11.73
C LEU A 120 10.20 -3.79 10.81
N GLY A 121 10.21 -3.53 9.50
CA GLY A 121 11.01 -4.30 8.55
C GLY A 121 12.51 -4.26 8.89
N ARG A 122 13.04 -3.07 9.21
CA ARG A 122 14.44 -2.92 9.65
C ARG A 122 14.74 -3.70 10.92
N ARG A 123 13.86 -3.63 11.94
CA ARG A 123 14.02 -4.38 13.19
C ARG A 123 13.97 -5.88 12.97
N LEU A 124 13.10 -6.35 12.09
CA LEU A 124 13.00 -7.77 11.74
C LEU A 124 14.31 -8.29 11.13
N LEU A 125 14.90 -7.53 10.19
CA LEU A 125 16.20 -7.88 9.58
C LEU A 125 17.35 -7.90 10.59
N VAL A 126 17.31 -7.01 11.60
CA VAL A 126 18.31 -6.98 12.67
C VAL A 126 18.11 -8.13 13.67
N ALA A 127 16.85 -8.45 13.99
CA ALA A 127 16.49 -9.46 14.99
C ALA A 127 16.66 -10.90 14.49
N ALA A 128 16.60 -11.12 13.18
CA ALA A 128 16.89 -12.40 12.55
C ALA A 128 18.14 -12.26 11.66
N PRO A 129 19.36 -12.27 12.23
CA PRO A 129 20.57 -12.34 11.43
C PRO A 129 20.46 -13.57 10.54
N ILE A 130 20.48 -13.37 9.22
CA ILE A 130 20.80 -14.45 8.30
C ILE A 130 22.16 -14.97 8.79
N GLU A 131 22.23 -16.22 9.26
CA GLU A 131 23.51 -16.88 9.54
C GLU A 131 24.30 -16.87 8.23
N LYS A 132 25.16 -15.87 8.07
CA LYS A 132 26.20 -15.89 7.06
C LYS A 132 27.16 -16.97 7.54
N PRO A 133 27.32 -18.08 6.82
CA PRO A 133 28.27 -19.09 7.26
C PRO A 133 29.65 -18.42 7.28
N GLN A 134 30.25 -18.42 8.46
CA GLN A 134 31.43 -17.62 8.73
C GLN A 134 32.65 -18.43 8.30
N VAL A 135 33.32 -18.02 7.22
CA VAL A 135 34.58 -18.63 6.78
C VAL A 135 35.68 -18.21 7.76
N ARG A 136 36.03 -19.08 8.70
CA ARG A 136 37.14 -18.88 9.64
C ARG A 136 38.36 -19.70 9.25
N THR A 137 38.17 -20.70 8.40
CA THR A 137 39.23 -21.58 7.91
C THR A 137 39.13 -21.78 6.40
N PRO A 138 40.25 -22.12 5.73
CA PRO A 138 40.21 -22.54 4.33
C PRO A 138 39.27 -23.72 4.05
N ALA A 139 39.05 -24.59 5.06
CA ALA A 139 38.11 -25.71 4.95
C ALA A 139 36.65 -25.24 4.93
N ASP A 140 36.31 -24.17 5.65
CA ASP A 140 34.95 -23.60 5.64
C ASP A 140 34.58 -23.08 4.24
N ALA A 141 35.55 -22.51 3.51
CA ALA A 141 35.36 -22.07 2.13
C ALA A 141 35.22 -23.24 1.15
N ALA A 142 35.98 -24.33 1.36
CA ALA A 142 35.92 -25.53 0.52
C ALA A 142 34.57 -26.25 0.63
N ASN A 143 33.92 -26.18 1.80
CA ASN A 143 32.60 -26.77 2.03
C ASN A 143 31.44 -25.92 1.45
N MET A 144 31.72 -24.79 0.79
CA MET A 144 30.72 -23.89 0.18
C MET A 144 30.66 -23.95 -1.36
N LEU A 145 31.47 -24.81 -1.99
CA LEU A 145 31.49 -25.07 -3.44
C LEU A 145 30.82 -26.42 -3.73
#